data_AF-A0A2I2GS26-F1
#
_entry.id   AF-A0A2I2GS26-F1
#
_cell.length_a   1.000
_cell.length_b   1.000
_cell.length_c   1.000
_cell.angle_alpha   90.00
_cell.angle_beta   90.00
_cell.angle_gamma   90.00
#
_symmetry.space_group_name_H-M   'P 1'
#
loop_
_entity.id
_entity.type
_entity.pdbx_description
1 polymer ?
#
loop_
_entity_poly.entity_id
_entity_poly.type
_entity_poly.pdbx_seq_one_letter_code
_entity_poly.pdbx_strand_id
1 'polypeptide(L)'
;MAEQLLTWLNGRINLRDAYEFDYDTISVFLGDVVLNSTLYGVPPENAAMLVLIHQDLTRLRHPDGISSSLQLVKTEYNGINYWALPDLLGLFLSNLGRAPQGATKRNFYLPLTAVFGRWCVKLLSSRKNSPRVYQCTWNGGREFALGASRGGFAVGRDLGSWRAVLDRARFGIIRSPLLKPTNWSQAWSPTIWTSGRKRGWPFGRCAETYPFRQILMPCQNGPTAQGVYGLALHNKWLLDSPVYDDRLSGLIWKSLWDPCANCQVLIDIHGGNMANFGRLAGSQGAPA
;
A
#
# COMPACT_ATOMS: atom_id res chain seq x y z
N MET A 1 19.97 11.55 -18.19
CA MET A 1 20.00 12.23 -16.87
C MET A 1 19.13 11.45 -15.91
N ALA A 2 19.61 11.18 -14.69
CA ALA A 2 18.77 10.62 -13.63
C ALA A 2 17.67 11.64 -13.30
N GLU A 3 16.43 11.17 -13.14
CA GLU A 3 15.32 12.04 -12.78
C GLU A 3 15.46 12.37 -11.30
N GLN A 4 15.50 13.66 -10.96
CA GLN A 4 15.63 14.09 -9.57
C GLN A 4 14.37 13.69 -8.79
N LEU A 5 14.55 13.05 -7.64
CA LEU A 5 13.42 12.71 -6.77
C LEU A 5 12.79 13.99 -6.23
N LEU A 6 11.46 14.03 -6.23
CA LEU A 6 10.73 15.17 -5.69
C LEU A 6 10.74 15.10 -4.16
N THR A 7 10.89 16.27 -3.54
CA THR A 7 10.69 16.42 -2.10
C THR A 7 9.20 16.39 -1.79
N TRP A 8 8.84 15.79 -0.66
CA TRP A 8 7.47 15.61 -0.20
C TRP A 8 7.19 16.47 1.04
N LEU A 9 5.90 16.68 1.34
CA LEU A 9 5.41 17.42 2.50
C LEU A 9 5.98 18.83 2.62
N ASN A 10 5.60 19.70 1.68
CA ASN A 10 6.13 21.07 1.56
C ASN A 10 7.66 21.16 1.50
N GLY A 11 8.28 20.18 0.83
CA GLY A 11 9.72 20.15 0.61
C GLY A 11 10.54 19.67 1.81
N ARG A 12 9.90 19.23 2.89
CA ARG A 12 10.57 18.84 4.15
C ARG A 12 11.17 17.45 4.12
N ILE A 13 10.65 16.58 3.26
CA ILE A 13 11.05 15.17 3.22
C ILE A 13 11.67 14.84 1.87
N ASN A 14 12.94 14.46 1.91
CA ASN A 14 13.60 13.77 0.82
C ASN A 14 13.31 12.26 0.96
N LEU A 15 12.80 11.63 -0.11
CA LEU A 15 12.44 10.22 -0.08
C LEU A 15 13.65 9.28 0.01
N ARG A 16 14.86 9.72 -0.36
CA ARG A 16 16.10 8.95 -0.13
C ARG A 16 16.44 8.91 1.35
N ASP A 17 16.36 10.04 2.02
CA ASP A 17 16.66 10.13 3.45
C ASP A 17 15.60 9.38 4.28
N ALA A 18 14.32 9.58 3.93
CA ALA A 18 13.19 8.88 4.55
C ALA A 18 13.29 7.35 4.43
N TYR A 19 13.90 6.85 3.35
CA TYR A 19 14.12 5.42 3.16
C TYR A 19 15.04 4.84 4.25
N GLU A 20 15.98 5.62 4.75
CA GLU A 20 16.98 5.18 5.71
C GLU A 20 16.52 5.31 7.16
N PHE A 21 15.45 6.06 7.44
CA PHE A 21 14.91 6.28 8.79
C PHE A 21 14.74 4.99 9.60
N ASP A 22 15.35 4.91 10.78
CA ASP A 22 15.18 3.81 11.72
C ASP A 22 13.82 3.85 12.45
N TYR A 23 13.60 2.90 13.37
CA TYR A 23 12.34 2.77 14.09
C TYR A 23 11.96 4.05 14.86
N ASP A 24 12.93 4.63 15.58
CA ASP A 24 12.72 5.80 16.42
C ASP A 24 12.48 7.05 15.58
N THR A 25 13.28 7.22 14.52
CA THR A 25 13.12 8.32 13.56
C THR A 25 11.75 8.28 12.89
N ILE A 26 11.27 7.11 12.46
CA ILE A 26 9.91 6.95 11.91
C ILE A 26 8.86 7.34 12.95
N SER A 27 9.01 6.88 14.20
CA SER A 27 8.03 7.13 15.25
C SER A 27 7.95 8.61 15.61
N VAL A 28 9.09 9.28 15.77
CA VAL A 28 9.18 10.72 16.02
C VAL A 28 8.62 11.49 14.83
N PHE A 29 8.98 11.14 13.61
CA PHE A 29 8.48 11.80 12.40
C PHE A 29 6.96 11.75 12.30
N LEU A 30 6.35 10.57 12.51
CA LEU A 30 4.90 10.43 12.42
C LEU A 30 4.16 11.24 13.50
N GLY A 31 4.74 11.31 14.70
CA GLY A 31 4.23 12.19 15.77
C GLY A 31 4.36 13.68 15.41
N ASP A 32 5.51 14.08 14.86
CA ASP A 32 5.76 15.47 14.47
C ASP A 32 4.83 15.94 13.35
N VAL A 33 4.55 15.09 12.37
CA VAL A 33 3.57 15.40 11.30
C VAL A 33 2.17 15.63 11.87
N VAL A 34 1.76 14.89 12.90
CA VAL A 34 0.46 15.09 13.56
C VAL A 34 0.44 16.41 14.34
N LEU A 35 1.50 16.70 15.10
CA LEU A 35 1.61 17.91 15.91
C LEU A 35 1.73 19.19 15.05
N ASN A 36 2.42 19.08 13.91
CA ASN A 36 2.77 20.19 13.04
C ASN A 36 2.18 20.04 11.63
N SER A 37 0.95 19.53 11.51
CA SER A 37 0.31 19.15 10.22
C SER A 37 0.35 20.24 9.15
N THR A 38 0.04 21.49 9.49
CA THR A 38 0.12 22.64 8.57
C THR A 38 1.53 22.85 8.00
N LEU A 39 2.55 22.62 8.82
CA LEU A 39 3.96 22.79 8.46
C LEU A 39 4.39 21.82 7.35
N TYR A 40 3.80 20.62 7.36
CA TYR A 40 4.00 19.55 6.39
C TYR A 40 3.06 19.63 5.18
N GLY A 41 2.14 20.61 5.14
CA GLY A 41 1.20 20.79 4.04
C GLY A 41 0.07 19.76 4.03
N VAL A 42 -0.22 19.16 5.19
CA VAL A 42 -1.35 18.27 5.36
C VAL A 42 -2.66 19.05 5.14
N PRO A 43 -3.61 18.55 4.34
CA PRO A 43 -4.91 19.18 4.18
C PRO A 43 -5.62 19.31 5.54
N PRO A 44 -6.15 20.49 5.92
CA PRO A 44 -6.78 20.71 7.22
C PRO A 44 -7.87 19.70 7.57
N GLU A 45 -8.64 19.27 6.57
CA GLU A 45 -9.70 18.27 6.68
C GLU A 45 -9.18 16.88 7.11
N ASN A 46 -7.91 16.58 6.87
CA ASN A 46 -7.30 15.29 7.22
C ASN A 46 -6.61 15.30 8.60
N ALA A 47 -6.32 16.48 9.16
CA ALA A 47 -5.49 16.61 10.36
C ALA A 47 -6.07 15.85 11.57
N ALA A 48 -7.37 16.00 11.84
CA ALA A 48 -8.04 15.30 12.94
C ALA A 48 -8.02 13.77 12.76
N MET A 49 -8.20 13.29 11.54
CA MET A 49 -8.16 11.86 11.23
C MET A 49 -6.74 11.29 11.41
N LEU A 50 -5.70 12.05 11.04
CA LEU A 50 -4.31 11.62 11.22
C LEU A 50 -3.93 11.45 12.69
N VAL A 51 -4.47 12.27 13.59
CA VAL A 51 -4.30 12.07 15.05
C VAL A 51 -4.80 10.70 15.47
N LEU A 52 -6.01 10.32 15.03
CA LEU A 52 -6.62 9.03 15.37
C LEU A 52 -5.84 7.85 14.77
N ILE A 53 -5.47 7.95 13.49
CA ILE A 53 -4.68 6.91 12.81
C ILE A 53 -3.32 6.73 13.51
N HIS A 54 -2.68 7.81 13.95
CA HIS A 54 -1.41 7.76 14.66
C HIS A 54 -1.54 7.09 16.04
N GLN A 55 -2.61 7.35 16.78
CA GLN A 55 -2.90 6.67 18.04
C GLN A 55 -3.07 5.16 17.83
N ASP A 56 -3.84 4.76 16.82
CA ASP A 56 -4.01 3.35 16.48
C ASP A 56 -2.72 2.69 16.01
N LEU A 57 -1.90 3.39 15.22
CA LEU A 57 -0.57 2.93 14.82
C LEU A 57 0.32 2.70 16.04
N THR A 58 0.33 3.62 17.00
CA THR A 58 1.10 3.50 18.24
C THR A 58 0.65 2.28 19.05
N ARG A 59 -0.67 2.07 19.17
CA ARG A 59 -1.23 0.89 19.85
C ARG A 59 -0.80 -0.42 19.19
N LEU A 60 -0.71 -0.47 17.86
CA LEU A 60 -0.29 -1.68 17.12
C LEU A 60 1.24 -1.91 17.10
N ARG A 61 2.06 -0.94 17.54
CA ARG A 61 3.53 -1.06 17.60
C ARG A 61 4.06 -1.76 18.85
N HIS A 62 3.22 -2.06 19.84
CA HIS A 62 3.69 -2.51 21.16
C HIS A 62 4.63 -3.73 21.12
N PRO A 63 5.77 -3.69 21.85
CA PRO A 63 6.91 -4.62 21.73
C PRO A 63 6.63 -6.07 22.13
N ASP A 64 5.54 -6.35 22.85
CA ASP A 64 5.25 -7.73 23.29
C ASP A 64 4.75 -8.64 22.17
N GLY A 65 4.51 -8.14 20.94
CA GLY A 65 4.21 -8.97 19.76
C GLY A 65 2.94 -9.83 19.83
N ILE A 66 2.27 -9.88 20.99
CA ILE A 66 1.10 -10.72 21.30
C ILE A 66 -0.21 -10.04 20.89
N SER A 67 -0.23 -8.72 20.69
CA SER A 67 -1.49 -7.97 20.59
C SER A 67 -2.27 -8.10 19.26
N SER A 68 -1.82 -8.91 18.30
CA SER A 68 -2.55 -9.11 17.03
C SER A 68 -3.18 -10.49 16.86
N SER A 69 -2.86 -11.43 17.73
CA SER A 69 -3.32 -12.81 17.56
C SER A 69 -4.71 -13.01 18.19
N LEU A 70 -4.98 -12.48 19.39
CA LEU A 70 -6.20 -12.81 20.12
C LEU A 70 -7.41 -11.90 19.87
N GLN A 71 -7.21 -10.67 19.38
CA GLN A 71 -8.31 -9.76 19.02
C GLN A 71 -8.07 -9.13 17.65
N LEU A 72 -9.02 -9.34 16.74
CA LEU A 72 -9.08 -8.61 15.48
C LEU A 72 -9.51 -7.17 15.80
N VAL A 73 -8.57 -6.31 16.19
CA VAL A 73 -8.90 -4.92 16.46
C VAL A 73 -9.14 -4.22 15.12
N LYS A 74 -10.41 -3.96 14.84
CA LYS A 74 -10.87 -3.21 13.68
C LYS A 74 -10.87 -1.73 14.02
N THR A 75 -10.39 -0.91 13.10
CA THR A 75 -10.50 0.55 13.17
C THR A 75 -11.16 1.03 11.89
N GLU A 76 -12.17 1.88 12.00
CA GLU A 76 -12.97 2.31 10.86
C GLU A 76 -12.64 3.77 10.51
N TYR A 77 -12.26 3.99 9.26
CA TYR A 77 -11.98 5.31 8.71
C TYR A 77 -12.68 5.44 7.36
N ASN A 78 -13.54 6.46 7.23
CA ASN A 78 -14.33 6.73 6.02
C ASN A 78 -15.16 5.51 5.54
N GLY A 79 -15.77 4.78 6.47
CA GLY A 79 -16.57 3.58 6.17
C GLY A 79 -15.75 2.36 5.72
N ILE A 80 -14.41 2.44 5.81
CA ILE A 80 -13.50 1.35 5.48
C ILE A 80 -12.85 0.89 6.79
N ASN A 81 -12.95 -0.40 7.06
CA ASN A 81 -12.27 -1.00 8.19
C ASN A 81 -10.79 -1.19 7.87
N TYR A 82 -9.92 -1.18 8.88
CA TYR A 82 -8.48 -1.46 8.84
C TYR A 82 -8.13 -2.41 9.98
N TRP A 83 -7.15 -3.31 9.77
CA TRP A 83 -6.91 -4.44 10.69
C TRP A 83 -5.45 -4.65 11.10
N ALA A 84 -4.49 -4.04 10.41
CA ALA A 84 -3.07 -4.29 10.63
C ALA A 84 -2.23 -3.02 10.49
N LEU A 85 -1.05 -3.03 11.11
CA LEU A 85 -0.12 -1.91 11.06
C LEU A 85 0.22 -1.46 9.63
N PRO A 86 0.53 -2.35 8.66
CA PRO A 86 0.78 -1.92 7.28
C PRO A 86 -0.42 -1.23 6.62
N ASP A 87 -1.64 -1.65 6.97
CA ASP A 87 -2.86 -1.06 6.41
C ASP A 87 -3.05 0.37 6.93
N LEU A 88 -2.86 0.57 8.24
CA LEU A 88 -2.95 1.90 8.85
C LEU A 88 -1.82 2.82 8.45
N LEU A 89 -0.60 2.29 8.28
CA LEU A 89 0.51 3.11 7.82
C LEU A 89 0.29 3.55 6.37
N GLY A 90 -0.24 2.65 5.52
CA GLY A 90 -0.64 2.99 4.16
C GLY A 90 -1.70 4.08 4.16
N LEU A 91 -2.74 3.95 5.00
CA LEU A 91 -3.76 4.97 5.18
C LEU A 91 -3.18 6.31 5.65
N PHE A 92 -2.33 6.31 6.67
CA PHE A 92 -1.72 7.50 7.23
C PHE A 92 -0.96 8.28 6.15
N LEU A 93 -0.04 7.61 5.45
CA LEU A 93 0.79 8.22 4.40
C LEU A 93 -0.04 8.72 3.21
N SER A 94 -1.14 8.03 2.88
CA SER A 94 -2.06 8.43 1.80
C SER A 94 -2.86 9.70 2.14
N ASN A 95 -3.01 10.03 3.43
CA ASN A 95 -3.76 11.20 3.89
C ASN A 95 -2.89 12.41 4.22
N LEU A 96 -1.57 12.33 4.02
CA LEU A 96 -0.68 13.47 4.23
C LEU A 96 -0.78 14.55 3.14
N GLY A 97 -1.49 14.27 2.04
CA GLY A 97 -1.76 15.22 0.98
C GLY A 97 -1.51 14.64 -0.41
N ARG A 98 -1.73 15.47 -1.43
CA ARG A 98 -1.50 15.10 -2.83
C ARG A 98 -0.01 14.95 -3.13
N ALA A 99 0.31 14.16 -4.15
CA ALA A 99 1.68 14.08 -4.66
C ALA A 99 2.16 15.47 -5.17
N PRO A 100 3.46 15.77 -5.10
CA PRO A 100 4.03 17.01 -5.63
C PRO A 100 3.71 17.22 -7.11
N GLN A 101 3.79 18.47 -7.58
CA GLN A 101 3.60 18.76 -9.00
C GLN A 101 4.73 18.11 -9.83
N GLY A 102 4.36 17.51 -10.97
CA GLY A 102 5.32 16.75 -11.79
C GLY A 102 5.63 15.36 -11.25
N ALA A 103 4.89 14.86 -10.26
CA ALA A 103 5.08 13.51 -9.74
C ALA A 103 4.87 12.45 -10.84
N THR A 104 5.88 11.61 -11.01
CA THR A 104 5.89 10.44 -11.90
C THR A 104 6.08 9.18 -11.07
N LYS A 105 5.90 8.02 -11.72
CA LYS A 105 6.25 6.73 -11.12
C LYS A 105 7.67 6.73 -10.57
N ARG A 106 8.60 7.38 -11.27
CA ARG A 106 10.04 7.32 -11.03
C ARG A 106 10.49 8.28 -9.93
N ASN A 107 10.01 9.52 -9.99
CA ASN A 107 10.50 10.57 -9.10
C ASN A 107 9.75 10.66 -7.76
N PHE A 108 8.60 9.97 -7.62
CA PHE A 108 7.77 10.05 -6.42
C PHE A 108 7.13 8.72 -6.02
N TYR A 109 6.26 8.11 -6.86
CA TYR A 109 5.42 7.00 -6.40
C TYR A 109 6.20 5.72 -6.08
N LEU A 110 7.20 5.34 -6.89
CA LEU A 110 8.07 4.20 -6.60
C LEU A 110 8.95 4.45 -5.37
N PRO A 111 9.68 5.59 -5.26
CA PRO A 111 10.42 5.90 -4.03
C PRO A 111 9.53 5.88 -2.79
N LEU A 112 8.35 6.50 -2.84
CA LEU A 112 7.40 6.51 -1.72
C LEU A 112 6.93 5.10 -1.35
N THR A 113 6.65 4.24 -2.34
CA THR A 113 6.27 2.85 -2.08
C THR A 113 7.41 2.06 -1.43
N ALA A 114 8.66 2.36 -1.82
CA ALA A 114 9.84 1.76 -1.20
C ALA A 114 10.04 2.25 0.24
N VAL A 115 9.89 3.55 0.51
CA VAL A 115 9.89 4.12 1.87
C VAL A 115 8.83 3.43 2.73
N PHE A 116 7.59 3.39 2.24
CA PHE A 116 6.48 2.72 2.92
C PHE A 116 6.77 1.25 3.23
N GLY A 117 7.36 0.52 2.26
CA GLY A 117 7.76 -0.87 2.44
C GLY A 117 8.79 -1.05 3.55
N ARG A 118 9.83 -0.19 3.59
CA ARG A 118 10.84 -0.22 4.68
C ARG A 118 10.23 0.10 6.03
N TRP A 119 9.40 1.14 6.09
CA TRP A 119 8.80 1.58 7.35
C TRP A 119 7.89 0.49 7.93
N CYS A 120 7.13 -0.21 7.08
CA CYS A 120 6.39 -1.39 7.50
C CYS A 120 7.29 -2.44 8.17
N VAL A 121 8.44 -2.76 7.59
CA VAL A 121 9.35 -3.78 8.16
C VAL A 121 9.96 -3.30 9.48
N LYS A 122 10.43 -2.05 9.53
CA LYS A 122 11.05 -1.46 10.72
C LYS A 122 10.06 -1.39 11.89
N LEU A 123 8.84 -0.93 11.64
CA LEU A 123 7.81 -0.81 12.67
C LEU A 123 7.23 -2.16 13.13
N LEU A 124 7.27 -3.20 12.29
CA LEU A 124 6.83 -4.54 12.70
C LEU A 124 7.88 -5.28 13.53
N SER A 125 9.12 -4.82 13.56
CA SER A 125 10.28 -5.45 14.23
C SER A 125 10.47 -6.94 13.90
N SER A 126 9.83 -7.43 12.83
CA SER A 126 9.82 -8.84 12.43
C SER A 126 9.57 -9.00 10.93
N ARG A 127 10.59 -9.52 10.24
CA ARG A 127 10.53 -9.82 8.80
C ARG A 127 9.53 -10.92 8.46
N LYS A 128 9.33 -11.89 9.36
CA LYS A 128 8.41 -13.03 9.13
C LYS A 128 6.97 -12.57 8.93
N ASN A 129 6.64 -11.42 9.53
CA ASN A 129 5.30 -10.84 9.48
C ASN A 129 5.18 -9.76 8.39
N SER A 130 6.25 -9.45 7.66
CA SER A 130 6.21 -8.38 6.65
C SER A 130 5.36 -8.76 5.44
N PRO A 131 4.59 -7.81 4.89
CA PRO A 131 3.92 -7.98 3.61
C PRO A 131 4.86 -8.47 2.51
N ARG A 132 4.31 -9.26 1.59
CA ARG A 132 5.06 -9.77 0.42
C ARG A 132 5.15 -8.74 -0.71
N VAL A 133 4.10 -7.95 -0.87
CA VAL A 133 3.95 -6.91 -1.88
C VAL A 133 3.47 -5.64 -1.21
N TYR A 134 4.02 -4.51 -1.65
CA TYR A 134 3.58 -3.15 -1.33
C TYR A 134 3.12 -2.49 -2.63
N GLN A 135 2.20 -1.54 -2.54
CA GLN A 135 1.49 -1.04 -3.71
C GLN A 135 1.16 0.43 -3.54
N CYS A 136 1.23 1.17 -4.65
CA CYS A 136 0.71 2.53 -4.74
C CYS A 136 -0.20 2.64 -5.96
N THR A 137 -1.39 3.19 -5.77
CA THR A 137 -2.34 3.55 -6.83
C THR A 137 -2.54 5.05 -6.82
N TRP A 138 -2.57 5.72 -7.96
CA TRP A 138 -2.78 7.16 -8.05
C TRP A 138 -3.61 7.56 -9.27
N ASN A 139 -4.18 8.77 -9.24
CA ASN A 139 -4.96 9.35 -10.33
C ASN A 139 -4.27 10.59 -10.93
N GLY A 140 -4.81 11.11 -12.04
CA GLY A 140 -4.34 12.35 -12.66
C GLY A 140 -4.45 13.60 -11.77
N GLY A 141 -5.28 13.55 -10.73
CA GLY A 141 -5.41 14.59 -9.71
C GLY A 141 -4.29 14.59 -8.65
N ARG A 142 -3.31 13.69 -8.78
CA ARG A 142 -2.19 13.48 -7.83
C ARG A 142 -2.62 12.91 -6.48
N GLU A 143 -3.86 12.49 -6.34
CA GLU A 143 -4.28 11.70 -5.18
C GLU A 143 -3.72 10.29 -5.34
N PHE A 144 -3.26 9.73 -4.23
CA PHE A 144 -2.67 8.41 -4.22
C PHE A 144 -3.05 7.66 -2.95
N ALA A 145 -2.99 6.34 -3.05
CA ALA A 145 -3.24 5.44 -1.96
C ALA A 145 -2.15 4.37 -1.90
N LEU A 146 -1.66 4.11 -0.69
CA LEU A 146 -0.68 3.08 -0.39
C LEU A 146 -1.36 1.87 0.26
N GLY A 147 -0.90 0.69 -0.10
CA GLY A 147 -1.44 -0.55 0.41
C GLY A 147 -0.39 -1.65 0.46
N ALA A 148 -0.63 -2.61 1.33
CA ALA A 148 0.24 -3.76 1.47
C ALA A 148 -0.57 -5.05 1.38
N SER A 149 0.06 -6.07 0.80
CA SER A 149 -0.49 -7.42 0.83
C SER A 149 -0.62 -7.88 2.27
N ARG A 150 -1.48 -8.86 2.51
CA ARG A 150 -1.75 -9.35 3.86
C ARG A 150 -0.44 -9.64 4.64
N GLY A 151 -0.26 -8.97 5.77
CA GLY A 151 0.87 -9.10 6.69
C GLY A 151 0.65 -8.26 7.94
N GLY A 152 1.66 -8.17 8.80
CA GLY A 152 1.66 -7.34 10.00
C GLY A 152 1.20 -8.04 11.29
N PHE A 153 1.18 -9.38 11.31
CA PHE A 153 0.70 -10.16 12.45
C PHE A 153 1.48 -11.46 12.59
N ALA A 154 1.73 -11.89 13.83
CA ALA A 154 2.28 -13.19 14.12
C ALA A 154 1.15 -14.22 14.15
N VAL A 155 1.33 -15.37 13.49
CA VAL A 155 0.34 -16.45 13.52
C VAL A 155 0.93 -17.65 14.26
N GLY A 156 0.62 -17.76 15.55
CA GLY A 156 0.76 -19.00 16.32
C GLY A 156 -0.18 -20.10 15.82
N ARG A 157 0.12 -21.36 16.19
CA ARG A 157 -0.70 -22.53 15.83
C ARG A 157 -2.09 -22.49 16.47
N ASP A 158 -2.23 -21.78 17.58
CA ASP A 158 -3.43 -21.74 18.42
C ASP A 158 -4.50 -20.74 17.91
N LEU A 159 -4.24 -20.08 16.78
CA LEU A 159 -5.09 -19.00 16.26
C LEU A 159 -6.24 -19.45 15.35
N GLY A 160 -6.39 -20.76 15.17
CA GLY A 160 -7.51 -21.36 14.43
C GLY A 160 -7.81 -20.66 13.10
N SER A 161 -9.07 -20.24 12.94
CA SER A 161 -9.61 -19.65 11.70
C SER A 161 -9.33 -18.15 11.51
N TRP A 162 -8.53 -17.50 12.37
CA TRP A 162 -8.30 -16.04 12.33
C TRP A 162 -7.86 -15.54 10.95
N ARG A 163 -6.95 -16.28 10.29
CA ARG A 163 -6.51 -15.95 8.92
C ARG A 163 -7.67 -15.88 7.92
N ALA A 164 -8.64 -16.78 8.03
CA ALA A 164 -9.80 -16.81 7.16
C ALA A 164 -10.76 -15.64 7.45
N VAL A 165 -10.87 -15.23 8.72
CA VAL A 165 -11.64 -14.04 9.13
C VAL A 165 -11.02 -12.79 8.52
N LEU A 166 -9.70 -12.58 8.64
CA LEU A 166 -9.03 -11.44 8.05
C LEU A 166 -9.14 -11.43 6.52
N ASP A 167 -8.93 -12.57 5.87
CA ASP A 167 -9.09 -12.67 4.42
C ASP A 167 -10.52 -12.26 4.01
N ARG A 168 -11.55 -12.63 4.81
CA ARG A 168 -12.95 -12.32 4.52
C ARG A 168 -13.26 -10.84 4.74
N ALA A 169 -12.72 -10.28 5.81
CA ALA A 169 -12.85 -8.87 6.12
C ALA A 169 -12.22 -8.00 5.01
N ARG A 170 -11.00 -8.35 4.57
CA ARG A 170 -10.33 -7.68 3.45
C ARG A 170 -11.04 -7.87 2.12
N PHE A 171 -11.63 -9.04 1.88
CA PHE A 171 -12.50 -9.24 0.71
C PHE A 171 -13.72 -8.32 0.73
N GLY A 172 -14.30 -8.07 1.91
CA GLY A 172 -15.41 -7.14 2.08
C GLY A 172 -15.14 -5.72 1.57
N ILE A 173 -13.87 -5.28 1.62
CA ILE A 173 -13.45 -3.95 1.13
C ILE A 173 -13.62 -3.81 -0.38
N ILE A 174 -13.21 -4.84 -1.13
CA ILE A 174 -13.24 -4.84 -2.60
C ILE A 174 -14.54 -5.43 -3.16
N ARG A 175 -15.45 -5.87 -2.29
CA ARG A 175 -16.75 -6.38 -2.72
C ARG A 175 -17.55 -5.22 -3.31
N SER A 176 -17.87 -5.33 -4.59
CA SER A 176 -18.67 -4.35 -5.31
C SER A 176 -19.85 -5.01 -6.03
N PRO A 177 -20.90 -4.24 -6.40
CA PRO A 177 -21.94 -4.73 -7.30
C PRO A 177 -21.38 -5.26 -8.62
N LEU A 178 -20.27 -4.69 -9.10
CA LEU A 178 -19.59 -5.07 -10.35
C LEU A 178 -18.86 -6.42 -10.24
N LEU A 179 -18.44 -6.83 -9.05
CA LEU A 179 -17.83 -8.14 -8.84
C LEU A 179 -18.88 -9.27 -8.81
N LYS A 180 -20.12 -8.99 -8.38
CA LYS A 180 -21.20 -10.00 -8.28
C LYS A 180 -21.47 -10.78 -9.59
N PRO A 181 -21.63 -10.15 -10.77
CA PRO A 181 -21.94 -10.88 -12.01
C PRO A 181 -20.78 -11.74 -12.53
N THR A 182 -19.56 -11.56 -12.02
CA THR A 182 -18.38 -12.34 -12.47
C THR A 182 -18.36 -13.78 -11.96
N ASN A 183 -19.26 -14.16 -11.06
CA ASN A 183 -19.26 -15.42 -10.32
C ASN A 183 -17.98 -15.69 -9.50
N TRP A 184 -17.10 -14.69 -9.34
CA TRP A 184 -15.97 -14.79 -8.45
C TRP A 184 -16.39 -14.58 -7.00
N SER A 185 -15.72 -15.29 -6.11
CA SER A 185 -15.88 -15.16 -4.66
C SER A 185 -14.51 -15.08 -3.99
N GLN A 186 -14.51 -14.85 -2.68
CA GLN A 186 -13.28 -14.89 -1.91
C GLN A 186 -12.50 -16.20 -2.12
N ALA A 187 -13.17 -17.35 -1.95
CA ALA A 187 -12.57 -18.67 -2.01
C ALA A 187 -12.42 -19.22 -3.43
N TRP A 188 -13.14 -18.63 -4.38
CA TRP A 188 -13.06 -18.92 -5.81
C TRP A 188 -12.64 -17.68 -6.57
N SER A 189 -11.33 -17.46 -6.63
CA SER A 189 -10.72 -16.29 -7.24
C SER A 189 -10.02 -16.65 -8.56
N PRO A 190 -9.77 -15.67 -9.46
CA PRO A 190 -9.03 -15.88 -10.70
C PRO A 190 -7.66 -16.54 -10.52
N THR A 191 -6.92 -16.16 -9.48
CA THR A 191 -5.61 -16.80 -9.19
C THR A 191 -5.77 -18.26 -8.72
N ILE A 192 -6.84 -18.58 -7.96
CA ILE A 192 -7.13 -19.96 -7.56
C ILE A 192 -7.59 -20.79 -8.78
N TRP A 193 -8.38 -20.21 -9.66
CA TRP A 193 -8.81 -20.85 -10.90
C TRP A 193 -7.62 -21.20 -11.79
N THR A 194 -6.74 -20.23 -12.04
CA THR A 194 -5.60 -20.39 -12.95
C THR A 194 -4.46 -21.22 -12.38
N SER A 195 -4.16 -21.09 -11.08
CA SER A 195 -2.99 -21.71 -10.44
C SER A 195 -3.32 -22.86 -9.48
N GLY A 196 -4.61 -23.16 -9.31
CA GLY A 196 -5.11 -24.14 -8.34
C GLY A 196 -5.05 -23.65 -6.89
N ARG A 197 -5.80 -24.31 -5.99
CA ARG A 197 -5.92 -23.93 -4.56
C ARG A 197 -4.60 -23.92 -3.78
N LYS A 198 -3.59 -24.68 -4.23
CA LYS A 198 -2.28 -24.77 -3.55
C LYS A 198 -1.36 -23.58 -3.85
N ARG A 199 -1.47 -22.97 -5.03
CA ARG A 199 -0.57 -21.89 -5.48
C ARG A 199 -1.28 -20.54 -5.67
N GLY A 200 -2.58 -20.56 -5.95
CA GLY A 200 -3.41 -19.37 -6.01
C GLY A 200 -3.77 -18.82 -4.62
N TRP A 201 -4.32 -17.62 -4.58
CA TRP A 201 -4.72 -16.98 -3.33
C TRP A 201 -6.09 -16.33 -3.41
N PRO A 202 -6.85 -16.29 -2.31
CA PRO A 202 -8.16 -15.69 -2.29
C PRO A 202 -8.10 -14.19 -2.60
N PHE A 203 -9.23 -13.65 -3.04
CA PHE A 203 -9.42 -12.20 -3.10
C PHE A 203 -9.23 -11.55 -1.72
N GLY A 204 -8.82 -10.27 -1.71
CA GLY A 204 -8.58 -9.50 -0.49
C GLY A 204 -7.14 -9.61 0.07
N ARG A 205 -6.34 -10.60 -0.36
CA ARG A 205 -4.93 -10.74 0.07
C ARG A 205 -3.95 -9.82 -0.65
N CYS A 206 -4.36 -9.28 -1.79
CA CYS A 206 -3.53 -8.42 -2.63
C CYS A 206 -3.18 -7.11 -1.91
N ALA A 207 -2.14 -6.44 -2.39
CA ALA A 207 -1.70 -5.15 -1.84
C ALA A 207 -2.59 -4.00 -2.30
N GLU A 208 -3.23 -4.20 -3.45
CA GLU A 208 -4.17 -3.32 -4.13
C GLU A 208 -5.52 -3.19 -3.40
N THR A 209 -5.82 -4.04 -2.39
CA THR A 209 -7.14 -4.10 -1.75
C THR A 209 -7.65 -2.72 -1.29
N TYR A 210 -6.84 -1.96 -0.55
CA TYR A 210 -7.23 -0.61 -0.11
C TYR A 210 -7.01 0.45 -1.19
N PRO A 211 -5.87 0.48 -1.89
CA PRO A 211 -5.66 1.51 -2.91
C PRO A 211 -6.70 1.48 -4.02
N PHE A 212 -7.17 0.31 -4.45
CA PHE A 212 -8.25 0.22 -5.42
C PHE A 212 -9.57 0.70 -4.83
N ARG A 213 -9.88 0.36 -3.58
CA ARG A 213 -11.09 0.87 -2.92
C ARG A 213 -11.10 2.39 -2.79
N GLN A 214 -9.94 2.99 -2.54
CA GLN A 214 -9.81 4.43 -2.31
C GLN A 214 -9.74 5.24 -3.61
N ILE A 215 -9.09 4.72 -4.66
CA ILE A 215 -8.80 5.49 -5.89
C ILE A 215 -9.57 4.96 -7.10
N LEU A 216 -9.54 3.65 -7.36
CA LEU A 216 -10.08 3.09 -8.60
C LEU A 216 -11.60 2.87 -8.56
N MET A 217 -12.09 2.22 -7.51
CA MET A 217 -13.50 1.85 -7.37
C MET A 217 -14.45 3.06 -7.30
N PRO A 218 -14.07 4.22 -6.72
CA PRO A 218 -14.90 5.42 -6.74
C PRO A 218 -15.08 6.05 -8.13
N CYS A 219 -14.27 5.68 -9.13
CA CYS A 219 -14.40 6.21 -10.48
C CYS A 219 -15.62 5.68 -11.26
N GLN A 220 -16.40 4.74 -10.70
CA GLN A 220 -17.69 4.26 -11.23
C GLN A 220 -17.68 3.87 -12.73
N ASN A 221 -16.62 3.21 -13.20
CA ASN A 221 -16.47 2.78 -14.61
C ASN A 221 -16.52 3.94 -15.63
N GLY A 222 -16.16 5.16 -15.21
CA GLY A 222 -16.08 6.32 -16.08
C GLY A 222 -14.69 6.52 -16.74
N PRO A 223 -14.56 7.53 -17.63
CA PRO A 223 -13.28 7.89 -18.25
C PRO A 223 -12.16 8.19 -17.24
N THR A 224 -12.53 8.58 -16.03
CA THR A 224 -11.61 8.83 -14.91
C THR A 224 -10.86 7.58 -14.46
N ALA A 225 -11.49 6.39 -14.55
CA ALA A 225 -10.87 5.12 -14.18
C ALA A 225 -9.70 4.76 -15.12
N GLN A 226 -9.78 5.14 -16.40
CA GLN A 226 -8.71 4.96 -17.38
C GLN A 226 -7.48 5.83 -17.07
N GLY A 227 -7.67 6.93 -16.32
CA GLY A 227 -6.61 7.81 -15.83
C GLY A 227 -6.05 7.40 -14.45
N VAL A 228 -6.36 6.19 -13.98
CA VAL A 228 -5.77 5.61 -12.76
C VAL A 228 -4.55 4.77 -13.15
N TYR A 229 -3.51 4.89 -12.33
CA TYR A 229 -2.23 4.21 -12.48
C TYR A 229 -1.88 3.48 -11.20
N GLY A 230 -0.96 2.53 -11.30
CA GLY A 230 -0.44 1.89 -10.11
C GLY A 230 0.86 1.15 -10.33
N LEU A 231 1.45 0.72 -9.22
CA LEU A 231 2.62 -0.15 -9.22
C LEU A 231 2.52 -1.13 -8.05
N ALA A 232 3.03 -2.34 -8.25
CA ALA A 232 3.16 -3.36 -7.22
C ALA A 232 4.64 -3.71 -7.06
N LEU A 233 5.14 -3.65 -5.82
CA LEU A 233 6.54 -3.79 -5.47
C LEU A 233 6.73 -4.97 -4.51
N HIS A 234 7.37 -6.03 -4.98
CA HIS A 234 7.67 -7.21 -4.17
C HIS A 234 8.77 -6.90 -3.14
N ASN A 235 8.68 -7.48 -1.95
CA ASN A 235 9.59 -7.24 -0.82
C ASN A 235 11.04 -7.77 -0.99
N LYS A 236 11.45 -8.18 -2.20
CA LYS A 236 12.76 -8.80 -2.45
C LYS A 236 13.92 -7.83 -2.20
N TRP A 237 13.74 -6.57 -2.60
CA TRP A 237 14.74 -5.51 -2.45
C TRP A 237 15.04 -5.11 -0.99
N LEU A 238 14.20 -5.49 -0.02
CA LEU A 238 14.32 -4.99 1.36
C LEU A 238 15.65 -5.35 2.06
N LEU A 239 16.28 -6.47 1.68
CA LEU A 239 17.60 -6.87 2.20
C LEU A 239 18.75 -6.25 1.45
N ASP A 240 18.65 -6.30 0.13
CA ASP A 240 19.81 -6.18 -0.75
C ASP A 240 19.99 -4.74 -1.27
N SER A 241 19.16 -3.80 -0.82
CA SER A 241 19.22 -2.39 -1.22
C SER A 241 19.21 -1.48 0.01
N PRO A 242 20.28 -1.43 0.83
CA PRO A 242 20.30 -0.63 2.06
C PRO A 242 20.00 0.86 1.82
N VAL A 243 20.41 1.37 0.66
CA VAL A 243 20.14 2.72 0.16
C VAL A 243 19.16 2.64 -1.02
N TYR A 244 18.37 3.69 -1.22
CA TYR A 244 17.44 3.77 -2.34
C TYR A 244 18.19 3.87 -3.68
N ASP A 245 17.99 2.87 -4.55
CA ASP A 245 18.55 2.80 -5.91
C ASP A 245 17.44 2.99 -6.96
N ASP A 246 17.51 4.11 -7.68
CA ASP A 246 16.53 4.55 -8.67
C ASP A 246 16.83 4.08 -10.10
N ARG A 247 17.95 3.38 -10.32
CA ARG A 247 18.32 2.82 -11.63
C ARG A 247 17.37 1.69 -12.04
N LEU A 248 17.08 1.54 -13.34
CA LEU A 248 16.27 0.42 -13.83
C LEU A 248 16.91 -0.93 -13.54
N SER A 249 18.24 -0.99 -13.58
CA SER A 249 19.02 -2.17 -13.20
C SER A 249 19.02 -2.45 -11.69
N GLY A 250 18.57 -1.50 -10.87
CA GLY A 250 18.46 -1.61 -9.42
C GLY A 250 17.41 -2.63 -8.99
N LEU A 251 17.61 -3.20 -7.79
CA LEU A 251 16.74 -4.27 -7.28
C LEU A 251 15.31 -3.80 -6.99
N ILE A 252 15.11 -2.53 -6.69
CA ILE A 252 13.78 -1.94 -6.46
C ILE A 252 12.95 -2.03 -7.75
N TRP A 253 13.51 -1.59 -8.88
CA TRP A 253 12.87 -1.71 -10.19
C TRP A 253 12.65 -3.16 -10.62
N LYS A 254 13.67 -4.01 -10.48
CA LYS A 254 13.56 -5.46 -10.79
C LYS A 254 12.53 -6.19 -9.92
N SER A 255 12.17 -5.62 -8.77
CA SER A 255 11.17 -6.17 -7.86
C SER A 255 9.73 -5.75 -8.19
N LEU A 256 9.51 -4.92 -9.21
CA LEU A 256 8.17 -4.57 -9.68
C LEU A 256 7.47 -5.77 -10.33
N TRP A 257 6.21 -5.95 -9.98
CA TRP A 257 5.35 -7.03 -10.48
C TRP A 257 4.22 -6.49 -11.34
N ASP A 258 3.84 -7.28 -12.34
CA ASP A 258 2.58 -7.06 -13.06
C ASP A 258 1.40 -7.42 -12.15
N PRO A 259 0.21 -6.84 -12.38
CA PRO A 259 -0.99 -7.17 -11.61
C PRO A 259 -1.26 -8.67 -11.65
N CYS A 260 -1.52 -9.28 -10.50
CA CYS A 260 -1.94 -10.68 -10.47
C CYS A 260 -3.36 -10.85 -11.04
N ALA A 261 -3.76 -12.07 -11.40
CA ALA A 261 -5.07 -12.32 -12.03
C ALA A 261 -6.27 -11.77 -11.22
N ASN A 262 -6.20 -11.77 -9.89
CA ASN A 262 -7.23 -11.14 -9.05
C ASN A 262 -7.29 -9.62 -9.28
N CYS A 263 -6.13 -8.96 -9.26
CA CYS A 263 -6.05 -7.51 -9.48
C CYS A 263 -6.40 -7.13 -10.92
N GLN A 264 -6.06 -7.98 -11.90
CA GLN A 264 -6.45 -7.76 -13.29
C GLN A 264 -7.98 -7.70 -13.44
N VAL A 265 -8.69 -8.65 -12.84
CA VAL A 265 -10.17 -8.62 -12.83
C VAL A 265 -10.69 -7.35 -12.16
N LEU A 266 -10.12 -6.92 -11.03
CA LEU A 266 -10.56 -5.69 -10.37
C LEU A 266 -10.30 -4.45 -11.23
N ILE A 267 -9.17 -4.39 -11.94
CA ILE A 267 -8.87 -3.28 -12.87
C ILE A 267 -9.92 -3.26 -13.98
N ASP A 268 -10.16 -4.41 -14.62
CA ASP A 268 -11.05 -4.56 -15.76
C ASP A 268 -12.51 -4.21 -15.43
N ILE A 269 -13.08 -4.84 -14.40
CA ILE A 269 -14.49 -4.60 -14.04
C ILE A 269 -14.76 -3.16 -13.58
N HIS A 270 -13.72 -2.46 -13.11
CA HIS A 270 -13.79 -1.06 -12.69
C HIS A 270 -13.43 -0.07 -13.81
N GLY A 271 -13.22 -0.55 -15.04
CA GLY A 271 -12.93 0.28 -16.21
C GLY A 271 -11.54 0.94 -16.16
N GLY A 272 -10.59 0.35 -15.46
CA GLY A 272 -9.20 0.81 -15.42
C GLY A 272 -8.40 0.36 -16.64
N ASN A 273 -7.36 1.11 -16.98
CA ASN A 273 -6.44 0.72 -18.06
C ASN A 273 -5.35 -0.23 -17.53
N MET A 274 -5.37 -1.50 -17.95
CA MET A 274 -4.37 -2.50 -17.52
C MET A 274 -2.92 -2.05 -17.75
N ALA A 275 -2.65 -1.35 -18.85
CA ALA A 275 -1.31 -0.90 -19.21
C ALA A 275 -0.72 0.06 -18.17
N ASN A 276 -1.56 0.82 -17.47
CA ASN A 276 -1.13 1.78 -16.44
C ASN A 276 -0.65 1.13 -15.15
N PHE A 277 -0.88 -0.18 -14.97
CA PHE A 277 -0.46 -0.95 -13.79
C PHE A 277 0.69 -1.91 -14.09
N GLY A 278 1.16 -1.97 -15.34
CA GLY A 278 2.24 -2.86 -15.74
C GLY A 278 3.57 -2.51 -15.05
N ARG A 279 4.40 -3.52 -14.79
CA ARG A 279 5.69 -3.34 -14.10
C ARG A 279 6.61 -2.36 -14.84
N LEU A 280 6.57 -2.37 -16.17
CA LEU A 280 7.37 -1.50 -17.05
C LEU A 280 6.70 -0.17 -17.39
N ALA A 281 5.44 0.05 -16.99
CA ALA A 281 4.77 1.34 -17.21
C ALA A 281 5.58 2.46 -16.55
N GLY A 282 5.80 3.58 -17.25
CA GLY A 282 6.59 4.71 -16.73
C GLY A 282 8.10 4.46 -16.59
N SER A 283 8.66 3.44 -17.25
CA SER A 283 10.12 3.18 -17.30
C SER A 283 10.89 4.11 -18.26
N GLN A 284 10.18 4.86 -19.11
CA GLN A 284 10.80 5.70 -20.13
C GLN A 284 11.73 6.76 -19.50
N GLY A 285 12.92 6.88 -20.10
CA GLY A 285 13.97 7.83 -19.69
C GLY A 285 14.74 7.45 -18.42
N ALA A 286 14.56 6.24 -17.88
CA ALA A 286 15.22 5.83 -16.65
C ALA A 286 16.69 5.42 -16.88
N PRO A 287 17.61 5.74 -15.93
CA PRO A 287 19.01 5.37 -16.07
C PRO A 287 19.16 3.86 -16.21
N ALA A 288 20.00 3.45 -17.16
CA ALA A 288 20.41 2.06 -17.33
C ALA A 288 21.10 1.54 -16.06
#